data_AF-A0AAW8FHP0-F1
#
_entry.id   AF-A0AAW8FHP0-F1
#
_cell.length_a   1.000
_cell.length_b   1.000
_cell.length_c   1.000
_cell.angle_alpha   90.00
_cell.angle_beta   90.00
_cell.angle_gamma   90.00
#
_symmetry.space_group_name_H-M   'P 1'
#
loop_
_entity.id
_entity.type
_entity.pdbx_description
1 polymer ?
#
loop_
_entity_poly.entity_id
_entity_poly.type
_entity_poly.pdbx_seq_one_letter_code
_entity_poly.pdbx_strand_id
1 'polypeptide(L)'
;MAEEFKVDLSQLDSFGRVLKQSVTDLEEARTALSAVSAEQIGTPRLDEACETFQNRWKYGTGQLKDMIKAVDEGVEKTALSYRQFEENLSKALKKMEETHAANTGGK
;
A
#
# COMPACT_ATOMS: atom_id res chain seq x y z
N MET A 1 18.95 11.80 8.54
CA MET A 1 17.82 11.46 9.42
C MET A 1 16.49 11.74 8.72
N ALA A 2 15.98 12.97 8.61
CA ALA A 2 14.70 13.25 7.91
C ALA A 2 14.71 12.91 6.41
N GLU A 3 15.78 13.28 5.70
CA GLU A 3 15.96 12.97 4.26
C GLU A 3 16.00 11.45 3.96
N GLU A 4 16.57 10.67 4.88
CA GLU A 4 16.73 9.22 4.75
C GLU A 4 15.38 8.49 4.87
N PHE A 5 14.55 8.88 5.85
CA PHE A 5 13.20 8.34 6.01
C PHE A 5 12.22 8.83 4.93
N LYS A 6 12.37 10.05 4.42
CA LYS A 6 11.50 10.59 3.37
C LYS A 6 11.66 9.83 2.05
N VAL A 7 12.90 9.45 1.72
CA VAL A 7 13.18 8.61 0.55
C VAL A 7 12.58 7.22 0.72
N ASP A 8 12.70 6.60 1.89
CA ASP A 8 12.10 5.27 2.17
C ASP A 8 10.56 5.28 2.08
N LEU A 9 9.90 6.29 2.62
CA LEU A 9 8.43 6.41 2.52
C LEU A 9 7.95 6.55 1.06
N SER A 10 8.70 7.27 0.23
CA SER A 10 8.39 7.41 -1.19
C SER A 10 8.55 6.09 -1.96
N GLN A 11 9.54 5.27 -1.59
CA GLN A 11 9.75 3.94 -2.18
C GLN A 11 8.67 2.96 -1.75
N LEU A 12 8.26 2.97 -0.47
CA LEU A 12 7.15 2.13 -0.01
C LEU A 12 5.81 2.52 -0.67
N ASP A 13 5.54 3.81 -0.89
CA ASP A 13 4.35 4.25 -1.63
C ASP A 13 4.40 3.78 -3.10
N SER A 14 5.55 3.92 -3.76
CA SER A 14 5.76 3.38 -5.10
C SER A 14 5.56 1.87 -5.16
N PHE A 15 6.06 1.13 -4.16
CA PHE A 15 5.89 -0.31 -4.05
C PHE A 15 4.41 -0.70 -3.88
N GLY A 16 3.66 0.02 -3.01
CA GLY A 16 2.22 -0.16 -2.85
C GLY A 16 1.45 0.04 -4.16
N ARG A 17 1.81 1.06 -4.95
CA ARG A 17 1.20 1.30 -6.28
C ARG A 17 1.46 0.16 -7.27
N VAL A 18 2.70 -0.34 -7.34
CA VAL A 18 3.05 -1.48 -8.23
C VAL A 18 2.29 -2.74 -7.85
N LEU A 19 2.16 -3.01 -6.54
CA LEU A 19 1.39 -4.14 -6.05
C LEU A 19 -0.10 -4.02 -6.36
N LYS A 20 -0.69 -2.83 -6.17
CA LYS A 20 -2.09 -2.54 -6.55
C LYS A 20 -2.31 -2.77 -8.04
N GLN A 21 -1.40 -2.28 -8.89
CA GLN A 21 -1.49 -2.51 -10.33
C GLN A 21 -1.41 -4.00 -10.66
N SER A 22 -0.50 -4.74 -10.03
CA SER A 22 -0.38 -6.19 -10.24
C SER A 22 -1.68 -6.94 -9.89
N VAL A 23 -2.39 -6.52 -8.83
CA VAL A 23 -3.71 -7.09 -8.50
C VAL A 23 -4.75 -6.77 -9.56
N THR A 24 -4.79 -5.53 -10.04
CA THR A 24 -5.67 -5.13 -11.14
C THR A 24 -5.42 -5.98 -12.39
N ASP A 25 -4.16 -6.14 -12.79
CA ASP A 25 -3.77 -6.95 -13.94
C ASP A 25 -4.22 -8.42 -13.78
N LEU A 26 -4.12 -8.97 -12.55
CA LEU A 26 -4.60 -10.32 -12.24
C LEU A 26 -6.14 -10.45 -12.27
N GLU A 27 -6.88 -9.42 -11.84
CA GLU A 27 -8.34 -9.37 -11.95
C GLU A 27 -8.80 -9.25 -13.41
N GLU A 28 -8.11 -8.44 -14.21
CA GLU A 28 -8.37 -8.27 -15.65
C GLU A 28 -8.10 -9.57 -16.41
N ALA A 29 -6.96 -10.22 -16.17
CA ALA A 29 -6.62 -11.51 -16.76
C ALA A 29 -7.66 -12.58 -16.42
N ARG A 30 -8.14 -12.63 -15.18
CA ARG A 30 -9.21 -13.53 -14.76
C ARG A 30 -10.51 -13.24 -15.52
N THR A 31 -10.87 -11.97 -15.65
CA THR A 31 -12.09 -11.55 -16.36
C THR A 31 -12.03 -11.95 -17.82
N ALA A 32 -10.89 -11.74 -18.49
CA ALA A 32 -10.67 -12.20 -19.85
C ALA A 32 -10.81 -13.72 -19.99
N LEU A 33 -10.25 -14.49 -19.04
CA LEU A 33 -10.36 -15.95 -19.03
C LEU A 33 -11.80 -16.44 -18.76
N SER A 34 -12.62 -15.69 -18.03
CA SER A 34 -14.00 -16.07 -17.74
C SER A 34 -14.90 -16.01 -18.98
N ALA A 35 -14.54 -15.18 -19.97
CA ALA A 35 -15.25 -15.12 -21.24
C ALA A 35 -14.97 -16.33 -22.14
N VAL A 36 -13.87 -17.06 -21.92
CA VAL A 36 -13.43 -18.18 -22.76
C VAL A 36 -13.99 -19.54 -22.28
N SER A 37 -14.40 -19.64 -21.01
CA SER A 37 -14.64 -20.94 -20.36
C SER A 37 -16.04 -21.54 -20.50
N ALA A 38 -17.06 -20.82 -20.94
CA ALA A 38 -18.45 -21.30 -20.81
C ALA A 38 -18.99 -22.08 -22.02
N GLU A 39 -18.45 -21.88 -23.24
CA GLU A 39 -19.07 -22.43 -24.45
C GLU A 39 -18.09 -23.10 -25.43
N GLN A 40 -16.77 -23.07 -25.18
CA GLN A 40 -15.79 -23.39 -26.23
C GLN A 40 -14.91 -24.64 -26.02
N ILE A 41 -14.93 -25.32 -24.86
CA ILE A 41 -13.98 -26.41 -24.58
C ILE A 41 -14.60 -27.81 -24.39
N GLY A 42 -15.93 -27.91 -24.45
CA GLY A 42 -16.65 -29.08 -24.97
C GLY A 42 -16.65 -30.36 -24.16
N THR A 43 -16.08 -30.40 -22.94
CA THR A 43 -16.19 -31.57 -22.07
C THR A 43 -16.52 -31.18 -20.63
N PRO A 44 -17.47 -31.86 -19.94
CA PRO A 44 -17.87 -31.52 -18.57
C PRO A 44 -16.71 -31.45 -17.57
N ARG A 45 -15.70 -32.32 -17.74
CA ARG A 45 -14.49 -32.35 -16.90
C ARG A 45 -13.63 -31.09 -17.07
N LEU A 46 -13.56 -30.56 -18.29
CA LEU A 46 -12.77 -29.37 -18.57
C LEU A 46 -13.49 -28.11 -18.08
N ASP A 47 -14.82 -28.08 -18.21
CA ASP A 47 -15.65 -27.01 -17.68
C ASP A 47 -15.54 -26.94 -16.14
N GLU A 48 -15.62 -28.09 -15.45
CA GLU A 48 -15.43 -28.19 -13.98
C GLU A 48 -14.02 -27.75 -13.54
N ALA A 49 -12.99 -28.14 -14.30
CA ALA A 49 -11.62 -27.72 -14.02
C ALA A 49 -11.42 -26.21 -14.22
N CYS A 50 -12.03 -25.64 -15.28
CA CYS A 50 -12.03 -24.21 -15.53
C CYS A 50 -12.77 -23.44 -14.43
N GLU A 51 -13.95 -23.92 -14.00
CA GLU A 51 -14.70 -23.30 -12.90
C GLU A 51 -13.90 -23.35 -11.59
N THR A 52 -13.31 -24.49 -11.27
CA THR A 52 -12.46 -24.64 -10.07
C THR A 52 -11.26 -23.70 -10.12
N PHE A 53 -10.61 -23.58 -11.28
CA PHE A 53 -9.51 -22.64 -11.48
C PHE A 53 -9.97 -21.20 -11.27
N GLN A 54 -11.07 -20.80 -11.90
CA GLN A 54 -11.64 -19.45 -11.77
C GLN A 54 -11.97 -19.09 -10.33
N ASN A 55 -12.55 -20.03 -9.58
CA ASN A 55 -12.89 -19.85 -8.16
C ASN A 55 -11.64 -19.70 -7.29
N ARG A 56 -10.64 -20.57 -7.46
CA ARG A 56 -9.38 -20.50 -6.71
C ARG A 56 -8.58 -19.25 -7.04
N TRP A 57 -8.54 -18.86 -8.32
CA TRP A 57 -7.89 -17.63 -8.76
C TRP A 57 -8.56 -16.41 -8.15
N LYS A 58 -9.90 -16.32 -8.22
CA LYS A 58 -10.68 -15.25 -7.59
C LYS A 58 -10.35 -15.09 -6.10
N TYR A 59 -10.33 -16.21 -5.38
CA TYR A 59 -10.00 -16.20 -3.96
C TYR A 59 -8.57 -15.71 -3.71
N GLY A 60 -7.58 -16.25 -4.43
CA GLY A 60 -6.18 -15.86 -4.29
C GLY A 60 -5.94 -14.37 -4.60
N THR A 61 -6.53 -13.85 -5.67
CA THR A 61 -6.45 -12.42 -6.02
C THR A 61 -7.12 -11.55 -4.94
N GLY A 62 -8.24 -11.99 -4.37
CA GLY A 62 -8.87 -11.31 -3.23
C GLY A 62 -7.96 -11.25 -2.00
N GLN A 63 -7.34 -12.38 -1.63
CA GLN A 63 -6.40 -12.42 -0.51
C GLN A 63 -5.18 -11.51 -0.74
N LEU A 64 -4.64 -11.48 -1.97
CA LEU A 64 -3.55 -10.57 -2.34
C LEU A 64 -3.97 -9.10 -2.19
N LYS A 65 -5.17 -8.75 -2.64
CA LYS A 65 -5.73 -7.40 -2.51
C LYS A 65 -5.82 -6.95 -1.05
N ASP A 66 -6.33 -7.82 -0.18
CA ASP A 66 -6.48 -7.52 1.25
C ASP A 66 -5.11 -7.32 1.92
N MET A 67 -4.12 -8.17 1.60
CA MET A 67 -2.75 -8.01 2.11
C MET A 67 -2.10 -6.71 1.63
N ILE A 68 -2.26 -6.37 0.35
CA ILE A 68 -1.71 -5.14 -0.23
C ILE A 68 -2.34 -3.91 0.41
N LYS A 69 -3.65 -3.95 0.67
CA LYS A 69 -4.35 -2.88 1.39
C LYS A 69 -3.80 -2.71 2.81
N ALA A 70 -3.56 -3.80 3.54
CA ALA A 70 -3.00 -3.74 4.88
C ALA A 70 -1.57 -3.15 4.89
N VAL A 71 -0.75 -3.49 3.90
CA VAL A 71 0.58 -2.90 3.73
C VAL A 71 0.47 -1.39 3.48
N ASP A 72 -0.37 -0.99 2.53
CA ASP A 72 -0.59 0.42 2.17
C ASP A 72 -1.03 1.28 3.37
N GLU A 73 -2.02 0.81 4.13
CA GLU A 73 -2.49 1.47 5.36
C GLU A 73 -1.38 1.56 6.42
N GLY A 74 -0.57 0.50 6.57
CA GLY A 74 0.56 0.49 7.50
C GLY A 74 1.64 1.51 7.14
N VAL A 75 1.94 1.65 5.84
CA VAL A 75 2.89 2.65 5.32
C VAL A 75 2.37 4.06 5.55
N GLU A 76 1.11 4.32 5.20
CA GLU A 76 0.50 5.65 5.37
C GLU A 76 0.50 6.08 6.84
N LYS A 77 0.09 5.17 7.74
CA LYS A 77 0.09 5.44 9.19
C LYS A 77 1.49 5.72 9.72
N THR A 78 2.49 4.98 9.24
CA THR A 78 3.89 5.19 9.62
C THR A 78 4.36 6.56 9.13
N ALA A 79 4.09 6.91 7.87
CA ALA A 79 4.43 8.21 7.30
C ALA A 79 3.80 9.38 8.06
N LEU A 80 2.52 9.26 8.43
CA LEU A 80 1.82 10.27 9.24
C LEU A 80 2.46 10.42 10.63
N SER A 81 2.79 9.31 11.29
CA SER A 81 3.42 9.32 12.61
C SER A 81 4.78 10.03 12.59
N TYR A 82 5.60 9.78 11.56
CA TYR A 82 6.89 10.45 11.40
C TYR A 82 6.73 11.95 11.15
N ARG A 83 5.81 12.36 10.25
CA ARG A 83 5.54 13.79 10.01
C ARG A 83 5.10 14.52 11.28
N GLN A 84 4.19 13.91 12.06
CA GLN A 84 3.75 14.48 13.33
C GLN A 84 4.90 14.59 14.34
N PHE A 85 5.75 13.56 14.41
CA PHE A 85 6.93 13.58 15.28
C PHE A 85 7.89 14.73 14.91
N GLU A 86 8.20 14.90 13.62
CA GLU A 86 9.06 15.98 13.15
C GLU A 86 8.46 17.37 13.42
N GLU A 87 7.17 17.56 13.17
CA GLU A 87 6.50 18.83 13.47
C GLU A 87 6.54 19.16 14.98
N ASN A 88 6.28 18.16 15.83
CA ASN A 88 6.30 18.34 17.28
C ASN A 88 7.72 18.64 17.78
N LEU A 89 8.72 17.93 17.25
CA LEU A 89 10.13 18.19 17.57
C LEU A 89 10.54 19.61 17.12
N SER A 90 10.18 20.01 15.90
CA SER A 90 10.47 21.35 15.39
C SER A 90 9.83 22.45 16.25
N LYS A 91 8.55 22.27 16.63
CA LYS A 91 7.84 23.19 17.54
C LYS A 91 8.52 23.27 18.90
N ALA A 92 8.93 22.13 19.47
CA ALA A 92 9.60 22.07 20.76
C ALA A 92 10.96 22.79 20.73
N LEU A 93 11.76 22.58 19.67
CA LEU A 93 13.04 23.25 19.48
C LEU A 93 12.87 24.77 19.33
N LYS A 94 11.93 25.24 18.49
CA LYS A 94 11.63 26.67 18.36
C LYS A 94 11.22 27.31 19.68
N LYS A 95 10.34 26.65 20.44
CA LYS A 95 9.92 27.13 21.76
C LYS A 95 11.09 27.21 22.74
N MET A 96 12.02 26.26 22.67
CA MET A 96 13.24 26.27 23.49
C MET A 96 14.18 27.41 23.10
N GLU A 97 14.37 27.67 21.80
CA GLU A 97 15.14 28.82 21.29
C GLU A 97 14.53 30.15 21.72
N GLU A 98 13.21 30.31 21.59
CA GLU A 98 12.47 31.50 22.05
C GLU A 98 12.63 31.72 23.56
N THR A 99 12.54 30.65 24.35
CA THR A 99 12.71 30.70 25.81
C THR A 99 14.15 31.04 26.19
N HIS A 100 15.13 30.48 25.47
CA HIS A 100 16.55 30.77 25.70
C HIS A 100 16.88 32.22 25.33
N ALA A 101 16.40 32.70 24.18
CA ALA A 101 16.56 34.09 23.74
C ALA A 101 15.96 35.08 24.74
N ALA A 102 14.76 34.79 25.26
CA ALA A 102 14.11 35.59 26.30
C ALA A 102 14.92 35.64 27.61
N ASN A 103 15.60 34.55 27.99
CA ASN A 103 16.47 34.51 29.16
C ASN A 103 17.84 35.19 28.97
N THR A 104 18.39 35.21 27.76
CA THR A 104 19.69 35.86 27.48
C THR A 104 19.60 37.36 27.19
N GLY A 105 18.45 37.87 26.76
CA GLY A 105 18.23 39.31 26.51
C GLY A 105 17.93 40.16 27.75
N GLY A 106 17.88 39.55 28.94
CA GLY A 106 17.52 40.18 30.21
C GLY A 106 18.70 40.53 31.14
N LYS A 107 19.94 40.62 30.63
CA LYS A 107 21.10 41.13 31.38
C LYS A 107 21.65 42.40 30.76
#